data_AF-A0A942SS90-F1
#
_entry.id   AF-A0A942SS90-F1
#
_cell.length_a   1.000
_cell.length_b   1.000
_cell.length_c   1.000
_cell.angle_alpha   90.00
_cell.angle_beta   90.00
_cell.angle_gamma   90.00
#
_symmetry.space_group_name_H-M   'P 1'
#
loop_
_entity.id
_entity.type
_entity.pdbx_description
1 polymer ?
#
loop_
_entity_poly.entity_id
_entity_poly.type
_entity_poly.pdbx_seq_one_letter_code
_entity_poly.pdbx_strand_id
1 'polypeptide(L)'
;MRKRGIITLGIGSAIIISCFITYWFHFAKPSSFLSDTEIYKRINHSFPNAAIDMVQGSVELDSRHVFVPFKTRENKYGFSCWTWSKHKWELTAINTIGDPYLWKMDKDDPATYRFIWNINTYDKVKSIHFYFARDKNYHVNMGVEYYDPKIQMQKEVLVKDQSYGFMKLPKDWIQVMESQYKVESEKQPDLPFFSFMPLTSIYFGWIPYDEMGKEVNLNNFVDRTGFGSFGNELEDVRLLSKKDVDF
;
A
#
# COMPACT_ATOMS: atom_id res chain seq x y z
N MET A 1 -33.61 14.21 48.30
CA MET A 1 -33.05 12.97 47.71
C MET A 1 -33.42 12.74 46.23
N ARG A 2 -34.65 13.06 45.78
CA ARG A 2 -35.12 12.81 44.39
C ARG A 2 -34.32 13.48 43.26
N LYS A 3 -33.78 14.69 43.48
CA LYS A 3 -33.00 15.44 42.47
C LYS A 3 -31.63 14.81 42.16
N ARG A 4 -30.97 14.18 43.16
CA ARG A 4 -29.67 13.54 42.95
C ARG A 4 -29.79 12.30 42.05
N GLY A 5 -30.80 11.46 42.27
CA GLY A 5 -31.04 10.27 41.45
C GLY A 5 -31.39 10.56 39.98
N ILE A 6 -32.12 11.64 39.70
CA ILE A 6 -32.43 12.08 38.33
C ILE A 6 -31.16 12.56 37.61
N ILE A 7 -30.28 13.26 38.32
CA ILE A 7 -28.99 13.72 37.77
C ILE A 7 -28.06 12.52 37.50
N THR A 8 -27.99 11.54 38.41
CA THR A 8 -27.18 10.33 38.19
C THR A 8 -27.70 9.48 37.03
N LEU A 9 -29.02 9.36 36.88
CA LEU A 9 -29.64 8.66 35.76
C LEU A 9 -29.36 9.37 34.43
N GLY A 10 -29.46 10.71 34.40
CA GLY A 10 -29.14 11.51 33.21
C GLY A 10 -27.68 11.40 32.77
N ILE A 11 -26.73 11.40 33.71
CA ILE A 11 -25.30 11.22 33.43
C ILE A 11 -25.03 9.79 32.92
N GLY A 12 -25.62 8.78 33.56
CA GLY A 12 -25.50 7.39 33.12
C GLY A 12 -26.01 7.18 31.69
N SER A 13 -27.18 7.73 31.36
CA SER A 13 -27.72 7.69 30.00
C SER A 13 -26.85 8.43 28.99
N ALA A 14 -26.30 9.59 29.34
CA ALA A 14 -25.41 10.35 28.46
C ALA A 14 -24.11 9.56 28.14
N ILE A 15 -23.54 8.87 29.12
CA ILE A 15 -22.36 8.02 28.92
C ILE A 15 -22.69 6.86 27.98
N ILE A 16 -23.82 6.17 28.19
CA ILE A 16 -24.23 5.05 27.33
C ILE A 16 -24.46 5.53 25.88
N ILE A 17 -25.13 6.67 25.69
CA ILE A 17 -25.35 7.24 24.36
C ILE A 17 -24.02 7.64 23.72
N SER A 18 -23.11 8.24 24.48
CA SER A 18 -21.77 8.61 23.98
C SER A 18 -20.98 7.37 23.55
N CYS A 19 -20.96 6.31 24.36
CA CYS A 19 -20.32 5.03 24.01
C CYS A 19 -20.97 4.38 22.78
N PHE A 20 -22.29 4.47 22.63
CA PHE A 20 -22.98 3.94 21.46
C PHE A 20 -22.62 4.73 20.19
N ILE A 21 -22.60 6.06 20.27
CA ILE A 21 -22.24 6.92 19.13
C ILE A 21 -20.78 6.67 18.72
N THR A 22 -19.85 6.59 19.67
CA THR A 22 -18.44 6.29 19.35
C THR A 22 -18.29 4.89 18.78
N TYR A 23 -18.95 3.88 19.35
CA TYR A 23 -18.94 2.53 18.80
C TYR A 23 -19.48 2.50 17.36
N TRP A 24 -20.64 3.10 17.12
CA TRP A 24 -21.23 3.13 15.79
C TRP A 24 -20.32 3.86 14.78
N PHE A 25 -19.71 4.98 15.18
CA PHE A 25 -18.86 5.77 14.30
C PHE A 25 -17.59 5.04 13.86
N HIS A 26 -17.01 4.20 14.71
CA HIS A 26 -15.78 3.46 14.40
C HIS A 26 -16.05 2.06 13.81
N PHE A 27 -17.09 1.36 14.26
CA PHE A 27 -17.35 -0.05 13.93
C PHE A 27 -18.46 -0.28 12.91
N ALA A 28 -19.07 0.78 12.35
CA ALA A 28 -20.04 0.63 11.28
C ALA A 28 -19.45 -0.15 10.10
N LYS A 29 -20.24 -1.12 9.62
CA LYS A 29 -19.88 -1.92 8.45
C LYS A 29 -19.89 -1.05 7.19
N PRO A 30 -18.98 -1.32 6.24
CA PRO A 30 -18.97 -0.68 4.95
C PRO A 30 -20.29 -0.84 4.19
N SER A 31 -20.73 0.22 3.53
CA SER A 31 -21.79 0.11 2.52
C SER A 31 -21.24 -0.57 1.27
N SER A 32 -22.13 -0.93 0.33
CA SER A 32 -21.71 -1.35 -1.00
C SER A 32 -20.72 -0.35 -1.60
N PHE A 33 -19.75 -0.88 -2.35
CA PHE A 33 -18.80 -0.05 -3.06
C PHE A 33 -19.47 0.79 -4.16
N LEU A 34 -18.76 1.82 -4.61
CA LEU A 34 -19.22 2.79 -5.59
C LEU A 34 -19.43 2.13 -6.97
N SER A 35 -20.36 2.67 -7.75
CA SER A 35 -20.51 2.31 -9.16
C SER A 35 -19.40 2.92 -10.03
N ASP A 36 -19.12 2.32 -11.19
CA ASP A 36 -18.12 2.83 -12.14
C ASP A 36 -18.35 4.30 -12.54
N THR A 37 -19.62 4.71 -12.66
CA THR A 37 -19.97 6.11 -12.96
C THR A 37 -19.62 7.05 -11.81
N GLU A 38 -19.79 6.62 -10.56
CA GLU A 38 -19.41 7.42 -9.39
C GLU A 38 -17.90 7.48 -9.22
N ILE A 39 -17.20 6.37 -9.45
CA ILE A 39 -15.73 6.30 -9.46
C ILE A 39 -15.18 7.31 -10.47
N TYR A 40 -15.66 7.24 -11.72
CA TYR A 40 -15.28 8.15 -12.80
C TYR A 40 -15.46 9.62 -12.40
N LYS A 41 -16.66 9.96 -11.89
CA LYS A 41 -16.99 11.34 -11.49
C LYS A 41 -16.09 11.83 -10.35
N ARG A 42 -15.91 11.02 -9.30
CA ARG A 42 -15.13 11.41 -8.12
C ARG A 42 -13.67 11.58 -8.46
N ILE A 43 -13.07 10.66 -9.21
CA ILE A 43 -11.67 10.76 -9.59
C ILE A 43 -11.44 11.96 -10.49
N ASN A 44 -12.20 12.12 -11.58
CA ASN A 44 -11.99 13.26 -12.49
C ASN A 44 -12.33 14.61 -11.85
N HIS A 45 -13.16 14.63 -10.79
CA HIS A 45 -13.41 15.85 -10.00
C HIS A 45 -12.24 16.17 -9.06
N SER A 46 -11.73 15.18 -8.32
CA SER A 46 -10.62 15.36 -7.37
C SER A 46 -9.26 15.49 -8.05
N PHE A 47 -9.08 14.82 -9.18
CA PHE A 47 -7.84 14.75 -9.97
C PHE A 47 -8.16 14.88 -11.47
N PRO A 48 -8.50 16.09 -11.96
CA PRO A 48 -8.81 16.30 -13.37
C PRO A 48 -7.70 15.84 -14.32
N ASN A 49 -6.44 15.96 -13.88
CA ASN A 49 -5.26 15.54 -14.64
C ASN A 49 -5.14 14.02 -14.81
N ALA A 50 -5.84 13.22 -13.99
CA ALA A 50 -5.86 11.78 -14.17
C ALA A 50 -6.58 11.38 -15.46
N ALA A 51 -7.52 12.21 -15.93
CA ALA A 51 -8.24 12.07 -17.19
C ALA A 51 -8.67 10.61 -17.45
N ILE A 52 -9.35 10.01 -16.47
CA ILE A 52 -9.81 8.62 -16.57
C ILE A 52 -10.79 8.50 -17.73
N ASP A 53 -10.63 7.43 -18.50
CA ASP A 53 -11.52 7.05 -19.59
C ASP A 53 -12.35 5.82 -19.24
N MET A 54 -11.69 4.79 -18.70
CA MET A 54 -12.33 3.49 -18.44
C MET A 54 -11.90 2.90 -17.10
N VAL A 55 -12.87 2.53 -16.27
CA VAL A 55 -12.64 1.66 -15.09
C VAL A 55 -12.56 0.21 -15.59
N GLN A 56 -11.52 -0.52 -15.19
CA GLN A 56 -11.30 -1.91 -15.63
C GLN A 56 -11.94 -2.94 -14.68
N GLY A 57 -12.28 -2.52 -13.47
CA GLY A 57 -12.93 -3.32 -12.45
C GLY A 57 -12.76 -2.72 -11.05
N SER A 58 -13.35 -3.38 -10.06
CA SER A 58 -13.14 -3.08 -8.64
C SER A 58 -12.74 -4.37 -7.92
N VAL A 59 -11.65 -4.32 -7.18
CA VAL A 59 -11.09 -5.46 -6.45
C VAL A 59 -11.13 -5.17 -4.97
N GLU A 60 -12.01 -5.87 -4.25
CA GLU A 60 -12.06 -5.82 -2.79
C GLU A 60 -10.85 -6.56 -2.21
N LEU A 61 -9.93 -5.82 -1.58
CA LEU A 61 -8.74 -6.41 -0.94
C LEU A 61 -9.09 -6.94 0.46
N ASP A 62 -10.02 -6.26 1.11
CA ASP A 62 -10.71 -6.67 2.34
C ASP A 62 -12.05 -5.91 2.44
N SER A 63 -12.71 -5.98 3.60
CA SER A 63 -13.99 -5.31 3.81
C SER A 63 -13.97 -3.78 3.64
N ARG A 64 -12.84 -3.12 3.89
CA ARG A 64 -12.68 -1.66 3.98
C ARG A 64 -11.72 -1.09 2.93
N HIS A 65 -11.11 -1.91 2.09
CA HIS A 65 -10.15 -1.44 1.09
C HIS A 65 -10.47 -1.99 -0.30
N VAL A 66 -10.59 -1.09 -1.26
CA VAL A 66 -10.87 -1.42 -2.65
C VAL A 66 -9.82 -0.82 -3.56
N PHE A 67 -9.27 -1.68 -4.41
CA PHE A 67 -8.34 -1.34 -5.48
C PHE A 67 -9.10 -1.25 -6.80
N VAL A 68 -8.96 -0.13 -7.51
CA VAL A 68 -9.69 0.13 -8.75
C VAL A 68 -8.70 0.46 -9.87
N PRO A 69 -8.38 -0.52 -10.74
CA PRO A 69 -7.58 -0.29 -11.95
C PRO A 69 -8.40 0.48 -13.00
N PHE A 70 -7.74 1.40 -13.70
CA PHE A 70 -8.35 2.19 -14.77
C PHE A 70 -7.37 2.47 -15.92
N LYS A 71 -7.93 2.91 -17.05
CA LYS A 71 -7.20 3.49 -18.18
C LYS A 71 -7.51 4.98 -18.30
N THR A 72 -6.49 5.76 -18.60
CA THR A 72 -6.65 7.19 -18.93
C THR A 72 -7.02 7.36 -20.40
N ARG A 73 -7.46 8.57 -20.79
CA ARG A 73 -7.73 8.93 -22.20
C ARG A 73 -6.49 8.85 -23.09
N GLU A 74 -5.30 8.96 -22.51
CA GLU A 74 -4.01 8.75 -23.19
C GLU A 74 -3.63 7.27 -23.29
N ASN A 75 -4.55 6.36 -22.95
CA ASN A 75 -4.34 4.92 -22.91
C ASN A 75 -3.20 4.49 -21.95
N LYS A 76 -2.91 5.32 -20.94
CA LYS A 76 -2.03 4.96 -19.82
C LYS A 76 -2.79 4.11 -18.81
N TYR A 77 -2.10 3.19 -18.17
CA TYR A 77 -2.68 2.35 -17.13
C TYR A 77 -2.42 2.99 -15.78
N GLY A 78 -3.44 3.00 -14.92
CA GLY A 78 -3.38 3.60 -13.61
C GLY A 78 -4.29 2.87 -12.64
N PHE A 79 -4.28 3.32 -11.39
CA PHE A 79 -5.16 2.77 -10.37
C PHE A 79 -5.51 3.81 -9.32
N SER A 80 -6.58 3.51 -8.59
CA SER A 80 -6.98 4.26 -7.41
C SER A 80 -7.20 3.32 -6.23
N CYS A 81 -6.91 3.83 -5.05
CA CYS A 81 -7.10 3.14 -3.77
C CYS A 81 -8.22 3.83 -3.01
N TRP A 82 -9.13 3.02 -2.46
CA TRP A 82 -10.30 3.51 -1.75
C TRP A 82 -10.39 2.85 -0.39
N THR A 83 -10.57 3.67 0.64
CA THR A 83 -10.71 3.20 2.01
C THR A 83 -12.08 3.59 2.56
N TRP A 84 -12.75 2.66 3.22
CA TRP A 84 -13.97 2.94 3.96
C TRP A 84 -13.63 3.61 5.29
N SER A 85 -13.98 4.89 5.41
CA SER A 85 -13.76 5.69 6.59
C SER A 85 -14.93 6.63 6.83
N LYS A 86 -15.28 6.88 8.10
CA LYS A 86 -16.33 7.83 8.49
C LYS A 86 -17.65 7.62 7.71
N HIS A 87 -18.05 6.37 7.53
CA HIS A 87 -19.27 5.96 6.81
C HIS A 87 -19.31 6.27 5.30
N LYS A 88 -18.15 6.43 4.65
CA LYS A 88 -18.09 6.61 3.20
C LYS A 88 -16.80 6.04 2.62
N TRP A 89 -16.85 5.71 1.34
CA TRP A 89 -15.66 5.39 0.55
C TRP A 89 -14.91 6.68 0.21
N GLU A 90 -13.68 6.79 0.70
CA GLU A 90 -12.76 7.89 0.46
C GLU A 90 -11.68 7.46 -0.54
N LEU A 91 -11.40 8.30 -1.53
CA LEU A 91 -10.29 8.12 -2.45
C LEU A 91 -9.01 8.48 -1.69
N THR A 92 -8.20 7.48 -1.33
CA THR A 92 -6.99 7.65 -0.53
C THR A 92 -5.74 7.79 -1.37
N ALA A 93 -5.76 7.23 -2.58
CA ALA A 93 -4.68 7.43 -3.52
C ALA A 93 -5.08 7.25 -4.98
N ILE A 94 -4.28 7.86 -5.86
CA ILE A 94 -4.36 7.71 -7.30
C ILE A 94 -2.95 7.66 -7.90
N ASN A 95 -2.78 6.84 -8.94
CA ASN A 95 -1.56 6.73 -9.73
C ASN A 95 -1.93 6.55 -11.22
N THR A 96 -1.25 7.24 -12.13
CA THR A 96 -1.49 7.15 -13.59
C THR A 96 -0.34 6.51 -14.38
N ILE A 97 0.64 5.92 -13.71
CA ILE A 97 1.80 5.23 -14.30
C ILE A 97 1.56 3.72 -14.35
N GLY A 98 0.88 3.17 -13.33
CA GLY A 98 0.48 1.76 -13.29
C GLY A 98 1.52 0.79 -12.76
N ASP A 99 2.73 1.31 -12.43
CA ASP A 99 3.78 0.57 -11.75
C ASP A 99 3.28 -0.10 -10.46
N PRO A 100 3.91 -1.19 -10.00
CA PRO A 100 3.61 -1.75 -8.70
C PRO A 100 3.88 -0.79 -7.55
N TYR A 101 2.95 -0.77 -6.59
CA TYR A 101 3.09 -0.08 -5.31
C TYR A 101 2.80 -1.05 -4.17
N LEU A 102 3.36 -0.77 -3.00
CA LEU A 102 3.00 -1.45 -1.77
C LEU A 102 1.98 -0.59 -1.01
N TRP A 103 0.76 -1.08 -0.91
CA TRP A 103 -0.29 -0.46 -0.10
C TRP A 103 -0.28 -1.02 1.33
N LYS A 104 0.10 -0.18 2.28
CA LYS A 104 0.12 -0.42 3.72
C LYS A 104 -1.22 -0.03 4.34
N MET A 105 -2.22 -0.91 4.18
CA MET A 105 -3.59 -0.69 4.65
C MET A 105 -3.68 -0.46 6.17
N ASP A 106 -2.87 -1.17 6.96
CA ASP A 106 -2.58 -0.84 8.36
C ASP A 106 -1.06 -0.83 8.54
N LYS A 107 -0.48 0.34 8.79
CA LYS A 107 0.97 0.53 8.86
C LYS A 107 1.64 -0.29 9.95
N ASP A 108 0.93 -0.63 11.01
CA ASP A 108 1.48 -1.35 12.15
C ASP A 108 1.39 -2.88 11.98
N ASP A 109 0.67 -3.36 10.95
CA ASP A 109 0.50 -4.78 10.64
C ASP A 109 0.94 -5.10 9.19
N PRO A 110 2.17 -5.59 8.98
CA PRO A 110 2.67 -6.00 7.67
C PRO A 110 1.83 -7.10 6.98
N ALA A 111 1.04 -7.88 7.73
CA ALA A 111 0.13 -8.87 7.15
C ALA A 111 -1.03 -8.22 6.38
N THR A 112 -1.30 -6.93 6.62
CA THR A 112 -2.26 -6.16 5.83
C THR A 112 -1.65 -5.62 4.55
N TYR A 113 -0.33 -5.59 4.39
CA TYR A 113 0.29 -4.95 3.23
C TYR A 113 0.01 -5.73 1.93
N ARG A 114 -0.19 -5.02 0.82
CA ARG A 114 -0.46 -5.61 -0.49
C ARG A 114 0.38 -4.93 -1.56
N PHE A 115 1.07 -5.72 -2.37
CA PHE A 115 1.47 -5.23 -3.69
C PHE A 115 0.22 -5.07 -4.54
N ILE A 116 0.11 -3.95 -5.24
CA ILE A 116 -0.95 -3.67 -6.21
C ILE A 116 -0.30 -3.12 -7.47
N TRP A 117 -0.86 -3.45 -8.64
CA TRP A 117 -0.34 -2.96 -9.92
C TRP A 117 -1.44 -2.92 -10.98
N ASN A 118 -1.26 -2.06 -11.97
CA ASN A 118 -2.02 -2.08 -13.22
C ASN A 118 -1.07 -1.72 -14.37
N ILE A 119 -0.37 -2.71 -14.89
CA ILE A 119 0.70 -2.57 -15.87
C ILE A 119 0.12 -2.73 -17.27
N ASN A 120 0.67 -1.95 -18.21
CA ASN A 120 0.32 -2.07 -19.60
C ASN A 120 0.77 -3.43 -20.18
N THR A 121 -0.18 -4.26 -20.62
CA THR A 121 0.12 -5.58 -21.21
C THR A 121 0.77 -5.50 -22.59
N TYR A 122 0.71 -4.34 -23.27
CA TYR A 122 1.47 -4.12 -24.51
C TYR A 122 2.99 -4.14 -24.29
N ASP A 123 3.44 -3.99 -23.05
CA ASP A 123 4.86 -3.97 -22.69
C ASP A 123 5.48 -5.38 -22.66
N LYS A 124 4.70 -6.40 -23.09
CA LYS A 124 5.11 -7.82 -23.13
C LYS A 124 5.49 -8.38 -21.77
N VAL A 125 5.08 -7.71 -20.68
CA VAL A 125 5.30 -8.19 -19.31
C VAL A 125 4.42 -9.41 -19.05
N LYS A 126 5.04 -10.50 -18.61
CA LYS A 126 4.40 -11.81 -18.43
C LYS A 126 4.62 -12.37 -17.04
N SER A 127 5.72 -11.99 -16.40
CA SER A 127 5.91 -12.13 -14.97
C SER A 127 6.53 -10.87 -14.35
N ILE A 128 6.32 -10.73 -13.05
CA ILE A 128 6.94 -9.71 -12.20
C ILE A 128 7.68 -10.45 -11.10
N HIS A 129 8.95 -10.16 -10.91
CA HIS A 129 9.68 -10.60 -9.71
C HIS A 129 9.69 -9.45 -8.72
N PHE A 130 9.00 -9.62 -7.59
CA PHE A 130 9.08 -8.73 -6.47
C PHE A 130 10.26 -9.09 -5.58
N TYR A 131 10.85 -8.08 -4.95
CA TYR A 131 11.99 -8.20 -4.06
C TYR A 131 11.71 -7.48 -2.75
N PHE A 132 12.11 -8.13 -1.65
CA PHE A 132 12.31 -7.52 -0.35
C PHE A 132 13.81 -7.56 -0.08
N ALA A 133 14.42 -6.38 -0.02
CA ALA A 133 15.87 -6.26 -0.01
C ALA A 133 16.35 -5.26 1.02
N ARG A 134 17.56 -5.52 1.53
CA ARG A 134 18.34 -4.64 2.37
C ARG A 134 19.79 -4.75 1.94
N ASP A 135 20.43 -3.63 1.64
CA ASP A 135 21.85 -3.65 1.32
C ASP A 135 22.69 -3.91 2.59
N LYS A 136 23.87 -4.51 2.40
CA LYS A 136 24.82 -4.63 3.50
C LYS A 136 25.23 -3.22 3.95
N ASN A 137 25.26 -2.99 5.25
CA ASN A 137 25.73 -1.74 5.80
C ASN A 137 26.66 -1.97 6.99
N TYR A 138 27.60 -1.06 7.18
CA TYR A 138 28.48 -1.03 8.34
C TYR A 138 28.57 0.41 8.82
N HIS A 139 28.29 0.63 10.09
CA HIS A 139 28.34 1.96 10.67
C HIS A 139 28.88 1.92 12.10
N VAL A 140 29.53 3.01 12.51
CA VAL A 140 30.05 3.17 13.87
C VAL A 140 29.32 4.33 14.52
N ASN A 141 28.69 4.09 15.67
CA ASN A 141 28.02 5.13 16.45
C ASN A 141 28.57 5.15 17.88
N MET A 142 29.10 6.30 18.31
CA MET A 142 29.72 6.47 19.63
C MET A 142 30.78 5.40 19.98
N GLY A 143 31.54 4.96 18.98
CA GLY A 143 32.58 3.92 19.13
C GLY A 143 32.05 2.48 19.17
N VAL A 144 30.74 2.28 19.03
CA VAL A 144 30.13 0.94 18.88
C VAL A 144 29.96 0.65 17.39
N GLU A 145 30.47 -0.51 16.96
CA GLU A 145 30.38 -1.00 15.60
C GLU A 145 29.07 -1.75 15.37
N TYR A 146 28.38 -1.44 14.27
CA TYR A 146 27.14 -2.06 13.86
C TYR A 146 27.29 -2.60 12.44
N TYR A 147 26.87 -3.85 12.25
CA TYR A 147 26.85 -4.51 10.96
C TYR A 147 25.43 -4.97 10.61
N ASP A 148 24.94 -4.51 9.46
CA ASP A 148 23.67 -4.91 8.90
C ASP A 148 23.91 -5.87 7.72
N PRO A 149 23.61 -7.16 7.87
CA PRO A 149 23.77 -8.10 6.76
C PRO A 149 22.78 -7.83 5.63
N LYS A 150 23.20 -8.15 4.41
CA LYS A 150 22.34 -8.09 3.21
C LYS A 150 21.15 -9.02 3.38
N ILE A 151 19.97 -8.55 2.99
CA ILE A 151 18.76 -9.35 2.84
C ILE A 151 18.33 -9.24 1.38
N GLN A 152 17.96 -10.35 0.76
CA GLN A 152 17.38 -10.35 -0.57
C GLN A 152 16.46 -11.55 -0.71
N MET A 153 15.16 -11.30 -0.81
CA MET A 153 14.14 -12.32 -0.96
C MET A 153 13.32 -12.02 -2.20
N GLN A 154 13.05 -13.04 -3.02
CA GLN A 154 12.33 -12.88 -4.29
C GLN A 154 10.97 -13.59 -4.24
N LYS A 155 9.96 -12.97 -4.82
CA LYS A 155 8.68 -13.61 -5.13
C LYS A 155 8.27 -13.33 -6.57
N GLU A 156 8.11 -14.40 -7.35
CA GLU A 156 7.58 -14.32 -8.71
C GLU A 156 6.05 -14.32 -8.72
N VAL A 157 5.47 -13.48 -9.59
CA VAL A 157 4.05 -13.43 -9.93
C VAL A 157 3.91 -13.49 -11.45
N LEU A 158 3.10 -14.43 -11.93
CA LEU A 158 2.71 -14.49 -13.34
C LEU A 158 1.56 -13.51 -13.59
N VAL A 159 1.77 -12.55 -14.50
CA VAL A 159 0.76 -11.55 -14.87
C VAL A 159 -0.07 -12.00 -16.08
N LYS A 160 0.48 -12.89 -16.91
CA LYS A 160 -0.16 -13.42 -18.14
C LYS A 160 -0.79 -12.28 -18.97
N ASP A 161 -2.08 -12.36 -19.29
CA ASP A 161 -2.83 -11.38 -20.09
C ASP A 161 -3.68 -10.43 -19.22
N GLN A 162 -3.49 -10.45 -17.90
CA GLN A 162 -4.17 -9.53 -16.98
C GLN A 162 -3.30 -8.30 -16.76
N SER A 163 -3.86 -7.11 -16.97
CA SER A 163 -3.11 -5.86 -16.77
C SER A 163 -2.91 -5.54 -15.29
N TYR A 164 -3.85 -5.94 -14.44
CA TYR A 164 -3.86 -5.59 -13.02
C TYR A 164 -3.87 -6.81 -12.12
N GLY A 165 -3.41 -6.60 -10.89
CA GLY A 165 -3.44 -7.61 -9.86
C GLY A 165 -3.00 -7.08 -8.51
N PHE A 166 -3.03 -7.98 -7.55
CA PHE A 166 -2.51 -7.72 -6.21
C PHE A 166 -1.89 -8.99 -5.62
N MET A 167 -1.00 -8.81 -4.65
CA MET A 167 -0.36 -9.91 -3.92
C MET A 167 -0.16 -9.52 -2.46
N LYS A 168 -0.45 -10.45 -1.54
CA LYS A 168 -0.07 -10.30 -0.13
C LYS A 168 1.45 -10.41 0.03
N LEU A 169 2.01 -9.75 1.04
CA LEU A 169 3.39 -10.05 1.41
C LEU A 169 3.55 -11.55 1.71
N PRO A 170 4.61 -12.20 1.19
CA PRO A 170 4.99 -13.54 1.59
C PRO A 170 5.19 -13.64 3.12
N LYS A 171 4.79 -14.78 3.71
CA LYS A 171 4.83 -14.97 5.17
C LYS A 171 6.24 -14.86 5.75
N ASP A 172 7.21 -15.35 5.01
CA ASP A 172 8.63 -15.26 5.33
C ASP A 172 9.14 -13.81 5.32
N TRP A 173 8.65 -12.96 4.41
CA TRP A 173 9.00 -11.54 4.40
C TRP A 173 8.45 -10.84 5.66
N ILE A 174 7.18 -11.12 6.01
CA ILE A 174 6.55 -10.61 7.23
C ILE A 174 7.34 -11.02 8.47
N GLN A 175 7.73 -12.29 8.58
CA GLN A 175 8.53 -12.78 9.70
C GLN A 175 9.88 -12.06 9.82
N VAL A 176 10.56 -11.80 8.69
CA VAL A 176 11.83 -11.05 8.71
C VAL A 176 11.59 -9.62 9.18
N MET A 177 10.56 -8.93 8.66
CA MET A 177 10.20 -7.58 9.09
C MET A 177 9.90 -7.52 10.60
N GLU A 178 9.04 -8.40 11.11
CA GLU A 178 8.69 -8.49 12.54
C GLU A 178 9.92 -8.76 13.42
N SER A 179 10.81 -9.64 12.97
CA SER A 179 12.05 -9.95 13.69
C SER A 179 12.96 -8.73 13.81
N GLN A 180 13.02 -7.90 12.77
CA GLN A 180 13.83 -6.69 12.76
C GLN A 180 13.25 -5.63 13.67
N TYR A 181 11.93 -5.40 13.61
CA TYR A 181 11.25 -4.48 14.53
C TYR A 181 11.51 -4.85 15.99
N LYS A 182 11.46 -6.15 16.32
CA LYS A 182 11.74 -6.62 17.67
C LYS A 182 13.19 -6.32 18.10
N VAL A 183 14.17 -6.68 17.26
CA VAL A 183 15.59 -6.45 17.57
C VAL A 183 15.91 -4.97 17.72
N GLU A 184 15.31 -4.10 16.91
CA GLU A 184 15.50 -2.65 17.01
C GLU A 184 14.85 -2.07 18.27
N SER A 185 13.65 -2.53 18.62
CA SER A 185 12.97 -2.11 19.85
C SER A 185 13.75 -2.47 21.12
N GLU A 186 14.48 -3.59 21.11
CA GLU A 186 15.32 -4.04 22.23
C GLU A 186 16.65 -3.27 22.32
N LYS A 187 17.17 -2.73 21.20
CA LYS A 187 18.43 -1.98 21.16
C LYS A 187 18.31 -0.52 21.61
N GLN A 188 17.12 0.07 21.61
CA GLN A 188 16.87 1.46 22.03
C GLN A 188 15.70 1.58 23.01
N PRO A 189 15.86 1.07 24.26
CA PRO A 189 14.77 1.06 25.25
C PRO A 189 14.36 2.45 25.76
N ASP A 190 15.24 3.45 25.72
CA ASP A 190 15.07 4.71 26.47
C ASP A 190 14.50 5.89 25.67
N LEU A 191 14.18 5.70 24.38
CA LEU A 191 13.67 6.78 23.52
C LEU A 191 12.46 6.31 22.69
N PRO A 192 11.22 6.42 23.22
CA PRO A 192 10.01 5.95 22.54
C PRO A 192 9.71 6.67 21.22
N PHE A 193 10.44 7.74 20.89
CA PHE A 193 10.31 8.50 19.65
C PHE A 193 11.19 7.95 18.50
N PHE A 194 12.26 7.21 18.82
CA PHE A 194 13.19 6.66 17.82
C PHE A 194 12.84 5.24 17.36
N SER A 195 11.94 4.55 18.07
CA SER A 195 11.33 3.27 17.67
C SER A 195 10.56 3.34 16.34
N PHE A 196 10.33 4.55 15.84
CA PHE A 196 9.63 4.86 14.58
C PHE A 196 10.57 5.36 13.48
N MET A 197 11.89 5.41 13.70
CA MET A 197 12.80 5.71 12.60
C MET A 197 12.72 4.56 11.58
N PRO A 198 12.54 4.86 10.28
CA PRO A 198 12.43 3.83 9.29
C PRO A 198 13.70 2.96 9.31
N LEU A 199 13.51 1.66 9.09
CA LEU A 199 14.55 0.74 8.63
C LEU A 199 15.14 1.33 7.34
N THR A 200 16.07 2.29 7.46
CA THR A 200 16.51 3.17 6.36
C THR A 200 17.24 2.41 5.24
N SER A 201 17.38 1.10 5.37
CA SER A 201 18.05 0.22 4.44
C SER A 201 17.13 -0.80 3.76
N ILE A 202 15.90 -1.02 4.25
CA ILE A 202 14.97 -1.98 3.65
C ILE A 202 14.14 -1.29 2.57
N TYR A 203 14.04 -1.94 1.42
CA TYR A 203 13.19 -1.48 0.34
C TYR A 203 12.50 -2.66 -0.35
N PHE A 204 11.40 -2.34 -1.00
CA PHE A 204 10.76 -3.22 -1.95
C PHE A 204 11.16 -2.84 -3.36
N GLY A 205 11.40 -3.85 -4.20
CA GLY A 205 11.73 -3.66 -5.60
C GLY A 205 10.99 -4.63 -6.51
N TRP A 206 11.02 -4.37 -7.80
CA TRP A 206 10.44 -5.27 -8.79
C TRP A 206 11.22 -5.26 -10.10
N ILE A 207 11.17 -6.39 -10.81
CA ILE A 207 11.73 -6.55 -12.16
C ILE A 207 10.65 -7.20 -13.05
N PRO A 208 10.25 -6.57 -14.16
CA PRO A 208 9.35 -7.17 -15.14
C PRO A 208 10.11 -8.10 -16.10
N TYR A 209 9.47 -9.21 -16.48
CA TYR A 209 10.01 -10.17 -17.45
C TYR A 209 9.01 -10.51 -18.54
N ASP A 210 9.52 -10.77 -19.75
CA ASP A 210 8.74 -11.26 -20.88
C ASP A 210 8.57 -12.79 -20.89
N GLU A 211 7.90 -13.33 -21.91
CA GLU A 211 7.67 -14.78 -22.05
C GLU A 211 8.97 -15.60 -22.13
N MET A 212 10.09 -14.97 -22.51
CA MET A 212 11.40 -15.61 -22.62
C MET A 212 12.24 -15.47 -21.35
N GLY A 213 11.71 -14.87 -20.29
CA GLY A 213 12.45 -14.60 -19.05
C GLY A 213 13.51 -13.50 -19.20
N LYS A 214 13.37 -12.63 -20.21
CA LYS A 214 14.22 -11.47 -20.40
C LYS A 214 13.59 -10.26 -19.70
N GLU A 215 14.43 -9.48 -19.03
CA GLU A 215 14.03 -8.23 -18.39
C GLU A 215 13.41 -7.28 -19.43
N VAL A 216 12.20 -6.80 -19.14
CA VAL A 216 11.52 -5.81 -19.97
C VAL A 216 12.06 -4.43 -19.63
N ASN A 217 12.64 -3.74 -20.62
CA ASN A 217 13.10 -2.38 -20.43
C ASN A 217 11.92 -1.41 -20.51
N LEU A 218 11.40 -1.00 -19.35
CA LEU A 218 10.28 -0.06 -19.24
C LEU A 218 10.63 1.39 -19.61
N ASN A 219 11.93 1.75 -19.67
CA ASN A 219 12.35 3.11 -20.03
C ASN A 219 12.17 3.42 -21.52
N ASN A 220 11.99 2.38 -22.35
CA ASN A 220 11.72 2.55 -23.78
C ASN A 220 10.23 2.77 -24.07
N PHE A 221 9.35 2.68 -23.06
CA PHE A 221 7.92 2.88 -23.20
C PHE A 221 7.56 4.33 -22.85
N VAL A 222 6.77 4.93 -23.73
CA VAL A 222 6.47 6.37 -23.83
C VAL A 222 5.94 6.95 -22.51
N ASP A 223 6.54 8.08 -22.11
CA ASP A 223 6.08 8.99 -21.04
C ASP A 223 5.66 8.33 -19.71
N ARG A 224 6.64 7.96 -18.88
CA ARG A 224 6.45 7.68 -17.44
C ARG A 224 6.12 8.93 -16.62
N THR A 225 5.72 10.01 -17.28
CA THR A 225 5.14 11.20 -16.66
C THR A 225 3.72 10.85 -16.23
N GLY A 226 3.54 10.71 -14.92
CA GLY A 226 2.24 10.46 -14.32
C GLY A 226 2.06 11.31 -13.07
N PHE A 227 0.80 11.55 -12.74
CA PHE A 227 0.42 12.27 -11.54
C PHE A 227 -0.04 11.24 -10.51
N GLY A 228 0.43 11.44 -9.28
CA GLY A 228 -0.04 10.66 -8.16
C GLY A 228 -0.39 11.58 -7.00
N SER A 229 -1.48 11.25 -6.32
CA SER A 229 -1.71 11.73 -4.97
C SER A 229 -1.65 10.51 -4.09
N PHE A 230 -0.63 10.49 -3.25
CA PHE A 230 -0.35 9.37 -2.37
C PHE A 230 -0.62 9.83 -0.95
N GLY A 231 -1.53 9.16 -0.26
CA GLY A 231 -1.51 9.17 1.20
C GLY A 231 -0.23 8.50 1.70
N ASN A 232 0.06 8.65 3.00
CA ASN A 232 1.23 8.04 3.65
C ASN A 232 1.19 6.50 3.71
N GLU A 233 0.27 5.85 2.99
CA GLU A 233 -0.02 4.43 2.99
C GLU A 233 0.49 3.72 1.73
N LEU A 234 0.82 4.45 0.67
CA LEU A 234 1.47 3.88 -0.51
C LEU A 234 2.97 4.09 -0.44
N GLU A 235 3.70 2.99 -0.51
CA GLU A 235 5.14 2.98 -0.67
C GLU A 235 5.50 2.57 -2.11
N ASP A 236 6.45 3.32 -2.68
CA ASP A 236 6.98 3.04 -4.01
C ASP A 236 7.78 1.73 -4.00
N VAL A 237 7.54 0.90 -5.02
CA VAL A 237 8.29 -0.34 -5.22
C VAL A 237 9.27 -0.08 -6.35
N ARG A 238 10.56 -0.05 -5.99
CA ARG A 238 11.61 0.43 -6.89
C ARG A 238 11.72 -0.46 -8.12
N LEU A 239 11.71 0.12 -9.30
CA LEU A 239 12.10 -0.63 -10.50
C LEU A 239 13.59 -0.97 -10.38
N LEU A 240 13.89 -2.27 -10.40
CA LEU A 240 15.25 -2.80 -10.37
C LEU A 240 15.62 -3.36 -11.74
N SER A 241 16.92 -3.58 -11.92
CA SER A 241 17.49 -4.37 -13.00
C SER A 241 18.15 -5.63 -12.45
N LYS A 242 18.47 -6.59 -13.32
CA LYS A 242 19.27 -7.78 -12.91
C LYS A 242 20.62 -7.43 -12.25
N LYS A 243 21.14 -6.21 -12.42
CA LYS A 243 22.41 -5.79 -11.81
C LYS A 243 22.26 -5.32 -10.36
N ASP A 244 21.04 -4.98 -9.96
CA ASP A 244 20.75 -4.48 -8.61
C ASP A 244 20.49 -5.63 -7.62
N VAL A 245 20.34 -6.84 -8.13
CA VAL A 245 20.06 -8.06 -7.37
C VAL A 245 21.21 -9.03 -7.54
N ASP A 246 21.78 -9.50 -6.43
CA ASP A 246 22.87 -10.48 -6.46
C ASP A 246 22.28 -11.89 -6.53
N PHE A 247 22.67 -12.68 -7.52
CA PHE A 247 22.40 -14.11 -7.59
C PHE A 247 23.71 -14.88 -7.77
#